data_AF-A0A958DYE9-F1
#
_entry.id   AF-A0A958DYE9-F1
#
_cell.length_a   1.000
_cell.length_b   1.000
_cell.length_c   1.000
_cell.angle_alpha   90.00
_cell.angle_beta   90.00
_cell.angle_gamma   90.00
#
_symmetry.space_group_name_H-M   'P 1'
#
loop_
_entity.id
_entity.type
_entity.pdbx_description
1 polymer ?
#
loop_
_entity_poly.entity_id
_entity_poly.type
_entity_poly.pdbx_seq_one_letter_code
_entity_poly.pdbx_strand_id
1 'polypeptide(L)'
;MFKQMELLDLSIQTLHTNDKKQPVMLEVLQLFSYETPSHIRIVNMGFQRLQDSISGVEAQMLRMSGYQYRVQVNGEIFSPYSDGKQSLANYVDNLNSFGFFKALEITNTVEDAETRTLSFALTGII
;
A
#
# COMPACT_ATOMS: atom_id res chain seq x y z
N MET A 1 26.15 54.40 18.79
CA MET A 1 26.48 53.07 18.23
C MET A 1 25.24 52.63 17.45
N PHE A 2 25.33 52.56 16.12
CA PHE A 2 24.20 52.31 15.22
C PHE A 2 24.23 50.88 14.66
N LYS A 3 23.02 50.37 14.38
CA LYS A 3 22.57 49.46 13.31
C LYS A 3 22.53 47.93 13.53
N GLN A 4 21.28 47.45 13.40
CA GLN A 4 20.78 46.31 12.57
C GLN A 4 21.26 44.91 12.97
N MET A 5 20.47 43.83 12.95
CA MET A 5 19.55 43.40 11.89
C MET A 5 18.69 42.20 12.37
N GLU A 6 17.41 42.21 11.98
CA GLU A 6 16.56 41.10 11.46
C GLU A 6 16.43 39.79 12.26
N LEU A 7 15.26 39.50 12.84
CA LEU A 7 14.15 38.75 12.19
C LEU A 7 14.59 37.43 11.56
N LEU A 8 14.37 36.33 12.28
CA LEU A 8 14.07 35.04 11.66
C LEU A 8 12.66 34.62 12.06
N ASP A 9 11.71 35.27 11.39
CA ASP A 9 10.47 34.65 10.96
C ASP A 9 10.82 33.43 10.09
N LEU A 10 11.20 32.30 10.69
CA LEU A 10 10.99 31.01 10.05
C LEU A 10 9.51 30.65 10.19
N SER A 11 8.69 31.43 9.49
CA SER A 11 7.75 30.93 8.51
C SER A 11 7.48 29.44 8.71
N ILE A 12 6.44 29.13 9.50
CA ILE A 12 5.61 27.97 9.23
C ILE A 12 5.07 28.21 7.82
N GLN A 13 5.87 27.86 6.80
CA GLN A 13 5.39 27.68 5.46
C GLN A 13 4.49 26.47 5.55
N THR A 14 3.24 26.76 5.88
CA THR A 14 2.07 26.05 5.39
C THR A 14 2.39 25.52 4.01
N LEU A 15 2.67 24.21 3.94
CA LEU A 15 2.74 23.41 2.72
C LEU A 15 1.33 23.38 2.11
N HIS A 16 0.87 24.54 1.63
CA HIS A 16 -0.18 24.64 0.64
C HIS A 16 0.52 24.78 -0.72
N THR A 17 1.04 23.66 -1.21
CA THR A 17 1.32 23.52 -2.63
C THR A 17 0.20 22.71 -3.26
N ASN A 18 -0.78 23.46 -3.80
CA ASN A 18 -1.45 23.22 -5.08
C ASN A 18 -1.55 21.77 -5.57
N ASP A 19 -2.79 21.25 -5.65
CA ASP A 19 -3.32 20.43 -6.76
C ASP A 19 -2.36 19.50 -7.51
N LYS A 20 -1.55 18.75 -6.74
CA LYS A 20 -0.89 17.55 -7.23
C LYS A 20 -1.42 16.43 -6.37
N LYS A 21 -2.49 15.78 -6.84
CA LYS A 21 -2.88 14.45 -6.34
C LYS A 21 -1.59 13.67 -6.13
N GLN A 22 -1.33 13.24 -4.90
CA GLN A 22 -0.17 12.40 -4.64
C GLN A 22 -0.24 11.21 -5.60
N PRO A 23 0.90 10.69 -6.09
CA PRO A 23 0.87 9.49 -6.91
C PRO A 23 0.14 8.41 -6.12
N VAL A 24 -0.88 7.76 -6.72
CA VAL A 24 -1.69 6.71 -6.06
C VAL A 24 -0.81 5.64 -5.40
N MET A 25 0.35 5.36 -6.01
CA MET A 25 1.37 4.45 -5.45
C MET A 25 1.91 4.92 -4.08
N LEU A 26 2.14 6.23 -3.90
CA LEU A 26 2.63 6.79 -2.63
C LEU A 26 1.56 6.68 -1.53
N GLU A 27 0.30 6.93 -1.87
CA GLU A 27 -0.83 6.78 -0.95
C GLU A 27 -0.96 5.31 -0.51
N VAL A 28 -0.82 4.37 -1.45
CA VAL A 28 -0.80 2.93 -1.12
C VAL A 28 0.38 2.58 -0.22
N LEU A 29 1.59 3.07 -0.52
CA LEU A 29 2.75 2.81 0.34
C LEU A 29 2.55 3.36 1.76
N GLN A 30 1.94 4.54 1.90
CA GLN A 30 1.61 5.12 3.20
C GLN A 30 0.55 4.30 3.94
N LEU A 31 -0.50 3.87 3.24
CA LEU A 31 -1.53 3.00 3.80
C LEU A 31 -0.92 1.72 4.36
N PHE A 32 -0.11 1.02 3.55
CA PHE A 32 0.59 -0.17 4.03
C PHE A 32 1.52 0.15 5.20
N SER A 33 2.25 1.28 5.17
CA SER A 33 3.12 1.65 6.30
C SER A 33 2.38 1.92 7.60
N TYR A 34 1.14 2.42 7.55
CA TYR A 34 0.37 2.81 8.73
C TYR A 34 -0.51 1.67 9.26
N GLU A 35 -1.12 0.90 8.35
CA GLU A 35 -2.09 -0.15 8.69
C GLU A 35 -1.45 -1.52 8.91
N THR A 36 -0.16 -1.70 8.58
CA THR A 36 0.52 -2.99 8.79
C THR A 36 0.76 -3.23 10.29
N PRO A 37 0.16 -4.29 10.89
CA PRO A 37 0.41 -4.65 12.27
C PRO A 37 1.87 -5.06 12.52
N SER A 38 2.35 -4.92 13.76
CA SER A 38 3.76 -5.17 14.12
C SER A 38 4.25 -6.61 13.88
N HIS A 39 3.34 -7.59 13.87
CA HIS A 39 3.65 -8.99 13.59
C HIS A 39 3.57 -9.34 12.09
N ILE A 40 3.19 -8.39 11.24
CA ILE A 40 3.20 -8.52 9.78
C ILE A 40 4.37 -7.71 9.23
N ARG A 41 5.15 -8.32 8.34
CA ARG A 41 6.25 -7.65 7.63
C ARG A 41 6.02 -7.71 6.14
N ILE A 42 5.97 -6.55 5.50
CA ILE A 42 6.01 -6.48 4.04
C ILE A 42 7.46 -6.67 3.58
N VAL A 43 7.69 -7.68 2.76
CA VAL A 43 9.01 -8.03 2.21
C VAL A 43 9.25 -7.33 0.89
N ASN A 44 8.24 -7.30 0.03
CA ASN A 44 8.32 -6.68 -1.29
C ASN A 44 6.95 -6.12 -1.72
N MET A 45 6.96 -5.00 -2.44
CA MET A 45 5.79 -4.42 -3.07
C MET A 45 6.13 -3.98 -4.48
N GLY A 46 5.35 -4.46 -5.44
CA GLY A 46 5.48 -4.14 -6.86
C GLY A 46 4.22 -3.46 -7.39
N PHE A 47 4.42 -2.53 -8.32
CA PHE A 47 3.36 -1.88 -9.07
C PHE A 47 3.56 -2.12 -10.56
N GLN A 48 2.52 -2.63 -11.21
CA GLN A 48 2.53 -2.89 -12.65
C GLN A 48 1.41 -2.07 -13.30
N ARG A 49 1.74 -1.28 -14.32
CA ARG A 49 0.74 -0.51 -15.04
C ARG A 49 -0.15 -1.46 -15.88
N LEU A 50 -1.47 -1.34 -15.73
CA LEU A 50 -2.43 -2.21 -16.40
C LEU A 50 -2.45 -2.01 -17.93
N GLN A 51 -2.11 -0.81 -18.40
CA GLN A 51 -2.08 -0.48 -19.83
C GLN A 51 -1.07 -1.32 -20.62
N ASP A 52 -0.02 -1.81 -19.96
CA ASP A 52 1.05 -2.57 -20.61
C ASP A 52 0.76 -4.08 -20.64
N SER A 53 -0.37 -4.53 -20.05
CA SER A 53 -0.58 -5.95 -19.72
C SER A 53 -1.95 -6.50 -20.07
N ILE A 54 -2.88 -5.66 -20.52
CA ILE A 54 -4.27 -6.06 -20.79
C ILE A 54 -4.70 -5.49 -22.14
N SER A 55 -5.09 -6.37 -23.05
CA SER A 55 -5.71 -6.03 -24.34
C SER A 55 -7.15 -6.55 -24.37
N GLY A 56 -8.07 -5.80 -24.99
CA GLY A 56 -9.49 -6.18 -25.10
C GLY A 56 -10.44 -5.44 -24.14
N VAL A 57 -11.58 -6.06 -23.85
CA VAL A 57 -12.74 -5.44 -23.16
C VAL A 57 -12.43 -5.09 -21.69
N GLU A 58 -11.62 -5.89 -21.00
CA GLU A 58 -11.18 -5.60 -19.63
C GLU A 58 -10.34 -4.32 -19.55
N ALA A 59 -9.50 -4.06 -20.55
CA ALA A 59 -8.70 -2.84 -20.59
C ALA A 59 -9.59 -1.59 -20.78
N GLN A 60 -10.67 -1.69 -21.54
CA GLN A 60 -11.64 -0.60 -21.68
C GLN A 60 -12.41 -0.36 -20.37
N MET A 61 -12.88 -1.41 -19.70
CA MET A 61 -13.56 -1.27 -18.42
C MET A 61 -12.64 -0.68 -17.34
N LEU A 62 -11.38 -1.12 -17.29
CA LEU A 62 -10.40 -0.60 -16.34
C LEU A 62 -10.06 0.88 -16.62
N ARG A 63 -9.87 1.26 -17.89
CA ARG A 63 -9.66 2.66 -18.30
C ARG A 63 -10.84 3.56 -17.91
N MET A 64 -12.07 3.07 -18.02
CA MET A 64 -13.26 3.83 -17.62
C MET A 64 -13.39 3.95 -16.10
N SER A 65 -12.93 2.96 -15.34
CA SER A 65 -12.99 2.95 -13.87
C SER A 65 -11.92 3.78 -13.17
N GLY A 66 -10.93 4.31 -13.91
CA GLY A 66 -9.85 5.12 -13.34
C GLY A 66 -8.70 4.34 -12.68
N TYR A 67 -8.84 3.02 -12.53
CA TYR A 67 -7.78 2.12 -12.06
C TYR A 67 -6.68 1.95 -13.12
N GLN A 68 -5.43 2.07 -12.72
CA GLN A 68 -4.27 2.14 -13.62
C GLN A 68 -3.17 1.15 -13.29
N TYR A 69 -3.15 0.60 -12.08
CA TYR A 69 -2.08 -0.26 -11.60
C TYR A 69 -2.60 -1.54 -10.96
N ARG A 70 -1.83 -2.61 -11.14
CA ARG A 70 -1.87 -3.79 -10.30
C ARG A 70 -0.82 -3.62 -9.22
N VAL A 71 -1.22 -3.77 -7.96
CA VAL A 71 -0.29 -3.90 -6.83
C VAL A 71 -0.08 -5.38 -6.53
N GLN A 72 1.16 -5.75 -6.26
CA GLN A 72 1.54 -7.08 -5.80
C GLN A 72 2.34 -6.91 -4.52
N VAL A 73 1.95 -7.60 -3.46
CA VAL A 73 2.59 -7.47 -2.14
C VAL A 73 2.98 -8.85 -1.66
N ASN A 74 4.22 -9.01 -1.24
CA ASN A 74 4.69 -10.21 -0.56
C ASN A 74 5.08 -9.84 0.86
N GLY A 75 4.70 -10.67 1.81
CA GLY A 75 4.99 -10.44 3.21
C GLY A 75 5.04 -11.73 4.02
N GLU A 76 5.35 -11.55 5.29
CA GLU A 76 5.51 -12.61 6.27
C GLU A 76 4.80 -12.24 7.55
N ILE A 77 4.26 -13.24 8.25
CA ILE A 77 3.64 -13.08 9.54
C ILE A 77 4.44 -13.87 10.58
N PHE A 78 4.88 -13.17 11.62
CA PHE A 78 5.61 -13.72 12.78
C PHE A 78 4.63 -13.89 13.95
N SER A 79 3.82 -14.93 13.90
CA SER A 79 2.79 -15.23 14.91
C SER A 79 2.56 -16.74 15.01
N PRO A 80 2.10 -17.29 16.15
CA PRO A 80 1.65 -18.69 16.20
C PRO A 80 0.70 -19.03 15.05
N TYR A 81 0.90 -20.18 14.40
CA TYR A 81 0.25 -20.52 13.12
C TYR A 81 -1.28 -20.44 13.12
N SER A 82 -1.92 -20.81 14.23
CA SER A 82 -3.38 -20.73 14.38
C SER A 82 -3.91 -19.32 14.19
N ASP A 83 -3.10 -18.32 14.54
CA ASP A 83 -3.48 -16.92 14.58
C ASP A 83 -3.01 -16.18 13.32
N GLY A 84 -1.98 -16.70 12.64
CA GLY A 84 -1.41 -16.09 11.43
C GLY A 84 -2.40 -15.95 10.27
N LYS A 85 -3.16 -17.01 9.97
CA LYS A 85 -4.16 -16.97 8.88
C LYS A 85 -5.32 -16.02 9.18
N GLN A 86 -5.85 -16.08 10.40
CA GLN A 86 -6.92 -15.18 10.82
C GLN A 86 -6.44 -13.73 10.81
N SER A 87 -5.21 -13.49 11.27
CA SER A 87 -4.66 -12.14 11.25
C SER A 87 -4.41 -11.63 9.83
N LEU A 88 -4.00 -12.49 8.89
CA LEU A 88 -3.86 -12.11 7.49
C LEU A 88 -5.22 -11.72 6.89
N ALA A 89 -6.26 -12.53 7.15
CA ALA A 89 -7.61 -12.24 6.66
C ALA A 89 -8.12 -10.90 7.20
N ASN A 90 -8.02 -10.66 8.51
CA ASN A 90 -8.42 -9.40 9.13
C ASN A 90 -7.65 -8.20 8.57
N TYR A 91 -6.34 -8.38 8.30
CA TYR A 91 -5.51 -7.33 7.72
C TYR A 91 -5.96 -6.98 6.29
N VAL A 92 -6.23 -7.97 5.45
CA VAL A 92 -6.72 -7.75 4.08
C VAL A 92 -8.12 -7.13 4.08
N ASP A 93 -9.01 -7.56 4.96
CA ASP A 93 -10.34 -6.98 5.12
C ASP A 93 -10.27 -5.51 5.54
N ASN A 94 -9.38 -5.18 6.49
CA ASN A 94 -9.13 -3.80 6.89
C ASN A 94 -8.64 -2.97 5.69
N LEU A 95 -7.65 -3.45 4.94
CA LEU A 95 -7.13 -2.77 3.75
C LEU A 95 -8.21 -2.54 2.67
N ASN A 96 -9.08 -3.52 2.43
CA ASN A 96 -10.19 -3.38 1.50
C ASN A 96 -11.24 -2.35 1.98
N SER A 97 -11.42 -2.20 3.29
CA SER A 97 -12.38 -1.25 3.86
C SER A 97 -12.06 0.23 3.57
N PHE A 98 -10.79 0.56 3.27
CA PHE A 98 -10.40 1.92 2.92
C PHE A 98 -10.82 2.35 1.50
N GLY A 99 -11.27 1.40 0.65
CA GLY A 99 -11.75 1.71 -0.70
C GLY A 99 -10.68 2.13 -1.71
N PHE A 100 -9.39 2.02 -1.36
CA PHE A 100 -8.28 2.26 -2.29
C PHE A 100 -8.17 1.17 -3.37
N PHE A 101 -8.49 -0.07 -3.01
CA PHE A 101 -8.41 -1.22 -3.90
C PHE A 101 -9.80 -1.53 -4.46
N LYS A 102 -9.88 -1.83 -5.76
CA LYS A 102 -11.08 -2.46 -6.32
C LYS A 102 -11.37 -3.80 -5.64
N ALA A 103 -10.29 -4.56 -5.42
CA ALA A 103 -10.22 -5.78 -4.64
C ALA A 103 -8.75 -6.04 -4.33
N LEU A 104 -8.41 -6.29 -3.07
CA LEU A 104 -7.13 -6.84 -2.63
C LEU A 104 -7.38 -8.27 -2.16
N GLU A 105 -6.71 -9.23 -2.79
CA GLU A 105 -6.94 -10.66 -2.59
C GLU A 105 -5.66 -11.37 -2.17
N ILE A 106 -5.80 -12.38 -1.32
CA ILE A 106 -4.71 -13.30 -0.97
C ILE A 106 -4.55 -14.29 -2.11
N THR A 107 -3.41 -14.26 -2.80
CA THR A 107 -3.15 -15.13 -3.96
C THR A 107 -2.33 -16.36 -3.60
N ASN A 108 -1.51 -16.29 -2.55
CA ASN A 108 -0.73 -17.41 -2.08
C ASN A 108 -0.45 -17.31 -0.58
N THR A 109 -0.32 -18.46 0.08
CA THR A 109 0.14 -18.57 1.46
C THR A 109 1.02 -19.80 1.61
N VAL A 110 2.20 -19.64 2.20
CA VAL A 110 3.16 -20.72 2.46
C VAL A 110 3.52 -20.71 3.93
N GLU A 111 3.30 -21.84 4.60
CA GLU A 111 3.69 -22.04 5.99
C GLU A 111 5.09 -22.63 6.04
N ASP A 112 5.95 -22.03 6.86
CA ASP A 112 7.28 -22.57 7.15
C ASP A 112 7.33 -23.04 8.60
N ALA A 113 7.39 -24.36 8.77
CA ALA A 113 7.46 -25.09 10.04
C ALA A 113 8.72 -24.75 10.86
N GLU A 114 9.84 -24.47 10.20
CA GLU A 114 11.14 -24.26 10.83
C GLU A 114 11.24 -22.83 11.38
N THR A 115 10.80 -21.85 10.61
CA THR A 115 10.90 -20.44 10.98
C THR A 115 9.70 -19.92 11.76
N ARG A 116 8.62 -20.70 11.89
CA ARG A 116 7.36 -20.25 12.52
C ARG A 116 6.77 -19.02 11.85
N THR A 117 6.86 -18.99 10.53
CA THR A 117 6.34 -17.90 9.71
C THR A 117 5.25 -18.39 8.76
N LEU A 118 4.32 -17.47 8.48
CA LEU A 118 3.37 -17.60 7.37
C LEU A 118 3.75 -16.55 6.32
N SER A 119 4.33 -17.00 5.22
CA SER A 119 4.56 -16.15 4.04
C SER A 119 3.26 -16.00 3.25
N PHE A 120 3.01 -14.82 2.70
CA PHE A 120 1.81 -14.54 1.92
C PHE A 120 2.11 -13.66 0.70
N ALA A 121 1.26 -13.79 -0.31
CA ALA A 121 1.21 -12.90 -1.45
C ALA A 121 -0.21 -12.32 -1.59
N LEU A 122 -0.28 -11.02 -1.84
CA LEU A 122 -1.50 -10.28 -2.13
C LEU A 122 -1.44 -9.70 -3.54
N THR A 123 -2.58 -9.58 -4.20
CA THR A 123 -2.72 -8.85 -5.45
C THR A 123 -3.96 -7.99 -5.42
N GLY A 124 -3.85 -6.76 -5.91
CA GLY A 124 -5.00 -5.87 -6.03
C GLY A 124 -4.90 -4.89 -7.19
N ILE A 125 -6.00 -4.19 -7.46
CA ILE A 125 -6.11 -3.19 -8.53
C ILE A 125 -6.40 -1.82 -7.92
N ILE A 126 -5.60 -0.82 -8.31
CA ILE A 126 -5.64 0.59 -7.88
C ILE A 126 -5.55 1.54 -9.07
#